data_AF-T1EKL1-F1
#
_entry.id   AF-T1EKL1-F1
#
_cell.length_a   1.000
_cell.length_b   1.000
_cell.length_c   1.000
_cell.angle_alpha   90.00
_cell.angle_beta   90.00
_cell.angle_gamma   90.00
#
_symmetry.space_group_name_H-M   'P 1'
#
loop_
_entity.id
_entity.type
_entity.pdbx_description
1 polymer ?
#
loop_
_entity_poly.entity_id
_entity_poly.type
_entity_poly.pdbx_seq_one_letter_code
_entity_poly.pdbx_strand_id
1 'polypeptide(L)'
;PILISSCIEELEKRGICYLGLYRVSGVYAAINKLKIMFDEVGQLATSSVHIITGVIKLFFRELPDSLIPISRYHTFINSRSYMEPDEQSEHLIREVGRLPICNLKTLTFLLNHLNRVANQKECNSMTLGNLATIFGPNLFRQP
;
A
#
# COMPACT_ATOMS: atom_id res chain seq x y z
N PRO A 1 2.78 -1.34 11.46
CA PRO A 1 4.24 -1.11 11.62
C PRO A 1 4.53 0.39 11.76
N ILE A 2 5.41 0.81 12.68
CA ILE A 2 5.66 2.23 12.98
C ILE A 2 6.14 2.99 11.73
N LEU A 3 7.06 2.39 10.97
CA LEU A 3 7.53 2.92 9.69
C LEU A 3 6.37 3.29 8.76
N ILE A 4 5.44 2.35 8.56
CA ILE A 4 4.30 2.54 7.66
C ILE A 4 3.34 3.61 8.17
N SER A 5 3.02 3.63 9.47
CA SER A 5 2.16 4.68 10.04
C SER A 5 2.79 6.06 9.91
N SER A 6 4.07 6.22 10.26
CA SER A 6 4.76 7.51 10.16
C SER A 6 4.89 7.99 8.72
N CYS A 7 5.19 7.09 7.76
CA CYS A 7 5.23 7.44 6.35
C CYS A 7 3.86 7.87 5.82
N ILE A 8 2.78 7.15 6.16
CA ILE A 8 1.43 7.47 5.72
C ILE A 8 0.95 8.79 6.33
N GLU A 9 1.16 9.00 7.63
CA GLU A 9 0.79 10.26 8.30
C GLU A 9 1.51 11.45 7.66
N GLU A 10 2.80 11.31 7.35
CA GLU A 10 3.57 12.36 6.70
C GLU A 10 3.07 12.63 5.26
N LEU A 11 2.71 11.59 4.51
CA LEU A 11 2.11 11.74 3.18
C LEU A 11 0.74 12.41 3.22
N GLU A 12 -0.09 12.09 4.21
CA GLU A 12 -1.40 12.71 4.34
C GLU A 12 -1.31 14.19 4.74
N LYS A 13 -0.31 14.55 5.55
CA LYS A 13 -0.09 15.94 5.97
C LYS A 13 0.31 16.88 4.82
N ARG A 14 1.16 16.43 3.89
CA ARG A 14 1.73 17.33 2.85
C ARG A 14 1.79 16.78 1.43
N GLY A 15 1.62 15.48 1.25
CA GLY A 15 1.83 14.78 -0.02
C GLY A 15 0.55 14.37 -0.74
N ILE A 16 -0.63 14.49 -0.11
CA ILE A 16 -1.87 13.90 -0.62
C ILE A 16 -2.31 14.46 -1.99
N CYS A 17 -1.99 15.73 -2.27
CA CYS A 17 -2.30 16.41 -3.53
C CYS A 17 -1.17 16.31 -4.58
N TYR A 18 -0.11 15.55 -4.31
CA TYR A 18 1.02 15.46 -5.24
C TYR A 18 0.61 14.71 -6.51
N LEU A 19 0.82 15.33 -7.67
CA LEU A 19 0.44 14.76 -8.96
C LEU A 19 1.12 13.40 -9.19
N GLY A 20 0.32 12.36 -9.44
CA GLY A 20 0.82 11.00 -9.64
C GLY A 20 1.39 10.36 -8.37
N LEU A 21 0.85 10.69 -7.19
CA LEU A 21 1.26 10.08 -5.93
C LEU A 21 1.36 8.55 -6.03
N TYR A 22 2.42 7.96 -5.50
CA TYR A 22 2.81 6.54 -5.64
C TYR A 22 3.23 6.07 -7.05
N ARG A 23 2.82 6.73 -8.13
CA ARG A 23 3.21 6.37 -9.50
C ARG A 23 4.66 6.74 -9.76
N VAL A 24 5.05 7.96 -9.41
CA VAL A 24 6.44 8.43 -9.52
C VAL A 24 7.28 7.78 -8.41
N SER A 25 8.46 7.29 -8.76
CA SER A 25 9.38 6.65 -7.81
C SER A 25 10.59 7.54 -7.58
N GLY A 26 10.96 7.70 -6.30
CA GLY A 26 12.22 8.33 -5.94
C GLY A 26 13.43 7.45 -6.29
N VAL A 27 14.63 8.03 -6.14
CA VAL A 27 15.89 7.31 -6.36
C VAL A 27 16.02 6.17 -5.35
N TYR A 28 16.24 4.93 -5.82
CA TYR A 28 16.30 3.73 -4.98
C TYR A 28 17.32 3.84 -3.84
N ALA A 29 18.51 4.39 -4.10
CA ALA A 29 19.52 4.62 -3.06
C ALA A 29 19.01 5.53 -1.93
N ALA A 30 18.23 6.57 -2.26
CA ALA A 30 17.63 7.46 -1.27
C ALA A 30 16.48 6.80 -0.50
N ILE A 31 15.71 5.92 -1.15
CA ILE A 31 14.66 5.11 -0.52
C ILE A 31 15.26 4.17 0.52
N ASN A 32 16.28 3.39 0.14
CA ASN A 32 16.97 2.50 1.07
C ASN A 32 17.63 3.26 2.22
N LYS A 33 18.29 4.39 1.91
CA LYS A 33 18.88 5.24 2.95
C LYS A 33 17.82 5.70 3.95
N LEU A 34 16.66 6.17 3.48
CA LEU A 34 15.59 6.60 4.39
C LEU A 34 15.04 5.45 5.23
N LYS A 35 14.87 4.26 4.64
CA LYS A 35 14.40 3.07 5.36
C LYS A 35 15.34 2.69 6.51
N ILE A 36 16.65 2.70 6.27
CA ILE A 36 17.68 2.38 7.30
C ILE A 36 17.73 3.49 8.35
N MET A 37 17.79 4.76 7.92
CA MET A 37 17.84 5.91 8.83
C MET A 37 16.58 6.04 9.69
N PHE A 38 15.45 5.51 9.25
CA PHE A 38 14.21 5.55 10.03
C PHE A 38 14.36 4.80 11.36
N ASP A 39 15.05 3.66 11.35
CA ASP A 39 15.28 2.85 12.55
C ASP A 39 16.16 3.59 13.58
N GLU A 40 16.98 4.55 13.13
CA GLU A 40 17.88 5.33 13.98
C GLU A 40 17.28 6.67 14.45
N VAL A 41 16.60 7.40 13.55
CA VAL A 41 16.29 8.83 13.78
C VAL A 41 14.80 9.17 13.65
N GLY A 42 14.00 8.32 12.99
CA GLY A 42 12.55 8.50 12.86
C GLY A 42 12.08 9.77 12.12
N GLN A 43 12.98 10.56 11.53
CA GLN A 43 12.63 11.85 10.90
C GLN A 43 12.27 11.69 9.42
N LEU A 44 11.02 12.05 9.06
CA LEU A 44 10.50 12.00 7.69
C LEU A 44 10.20 13.39 7.08
N ALA A 45 10.18 14.44 7.90
CA ALA A 45 9.69 15.78 7.51
C ALA A 45 10.47 16.41 6.34
N THR A 46 11.78 16.19 6.28
CA THR A 46 12.66 16.76 5.23
C THR A 46 12.75 15.88 3.98
N SER A 47 12.15 14.69 3.99
CA SER A 47 12.27 13.74 2.88
C SER A 47 11.32 14.09 1.73
N SER A 48 11.72 13.79 0.49
CA SER A 48 10.81 13.96 -0.66
C SER A 48 9.64 12.98 -0.59
N VAL A 49 8.45 13.41 -1.04
CA VAL A 49 7.23 12.59 -1.15
C VAL A 49 7.50 11.31 -1.97
N HIS A 50 8.31 11.40 -3.03
CA HIS A 50 8.70 10.28 -3.88
C HIS A 50 9.56 9.24 -3.16
N ILE A 51 10.34 9.69 -2.17
CA ILE A 51 11.15 8.80 -1.34
C ILE A 51 10.25 8.09 -0.34
N ILE A 52 9.34 8.81 0.34
CA ILE A 52 8.43 8.23 1.34
C ILE A 52 7.48 7.21 0.70
N THR A 53 6.85 7.56 -0.42
CA THR A 53 6.03 6.61 -1.20
C THR A 53 6.83 5.40 -1.67
N GLY A 54 8.10 5.62 -2.03
CA GLY A 54 9.05 4.56 -2.34
C GLY A 54 9.31 3.61 -1.17
N VAL A 55 9.50 4.14 0.05
CA VAL A 55 9.72 3.35 1.26
C VAL A 55 8.50 2.49 1.58
N ILE A 56 7.29 3.03 1.48
CA ILE A 56 6.05 2.26 1.70
C ILE A 56 5.96 1.08 0.73
N LYS A 57 6.16 1.33 -0.57
CA LYS A 57 6.13 0.27 -1.59
C LYS A 57 7.21 -0.79 -1.33
N LEU A 58 8.43 -0.34 -1.03
CA LEU A 58 9.56 -1.21 -0.77
C LEU A 58 9.34 -2.09 0.46
N PHE A 59 8.81 -1.52 1.54
CA PHE A 59 8.51 -2.26 2.77
C PHE A 59 7.61 -3.46 2.50
N PHE A 60 6.50 -3.28 1.78
CA PHE A 60 5.59 -4.38 1.48
C PHE A 60 6.22 -5.43 0.55
N ARG A 61 7.00 -4.98 -0.43
CA ARG A 61 7.68 -5.86 -1.39
C ARG A 61 8.73 -6.77 -0.72
N GLU A 62 9.42 -6.26 0.30
CA GLU A 62 10.52 -6.96 0.99
C GLU A 62 10.08 -7.77 2.21
N LEU A 63 8.76 -7.85 2.49
CA LEU A 63 8.28 -8.74 3.55
C LEU A 63 8.69 -10.21 3.25
N PRO A 64 9.07 -11.01 4.26
CA PRO A 64 9.41 -12.42 4.07
C PRO A 64 8.30 -13.20 3.36
N ASP A 65 7.05 -12.97 3.79
CA ASP A 65 5.82 -13.38 3.08
C ASP A 65 5.03 -12.12 2.72
N SER A 66 4.35 -12.11 1.58
CA SER A 66 3.60 -10.93 1.13
C SER A 66 2.47 -10.58 2.10
N LEU A 67 2.02 -9.31 2.07
CA LEU A 67 0.98 -8.85 2.99
C LEU A 67 -0.29 -9.71 2.88
N ILE A 68 -0.66 -10.09 1.66
CA ILE A 68 -1.56 -11.23 1.44
C ILE A 68 -0.70 -12.49 1.35
N PRO A 69 -0.78 -13.43 2.31
CA PRO A 69 0.04 -14.63 2.31
C PRO A 69 -0.11 -15.41 1.00
N ILE A 70 0.99 -15.99 0.50
CA ILE A 70 1.01 -16.76 -0.75
C ILE A 70 -0.01 -17.90 -0.72
N SER A 71 -0.20 -18.54 0.44
CA SER A 71 -1.20 -19.60 0.65
C SER A 71 -2.64 -19.18 0.37
N ARG A 72 -2.93 -17.87 0.38
CA ARG A 72 -4.24 -17.30 0.07
C ARG A 72 -4.33 -16.71 -1.33
N TYR A 73 -3.24 -16.66 -2.09
CA TYR A 73 -3.20 -16.01 -3.41
C TYR A 73 -4.33 -16.49 -4.33
N HIS A 74 -4.47 -17.80 -4.51
CA HIS A 74 -5.52 -18.37 -5.37
C HIS A 74 -6.93 -18.03 -4.88
N THR A 75 -7.18 -18.04 -3.58
CA THR A 75 -8.50 -17.71 -3.02
C THR A 75 -8.92 -16.27 -3.32
N PHE A 76 -7.97 -15.34 -3.34
CA PHE A 76 -8.21 -13.95 -3.73
C PHE A 76 -8.39 -13.80 -5.24
N ILE A 77 -7.54 -14.43 -6.07
CA ILE A 77 -7.65 -14.30 -7.53
C ILE A 77 -8.92 -14.96 -8.08
N ASN A 78 -9.36 -16.06 -7.47
CA ASN A 78 -10.58 -16.76 -7.84
C ASN A 78 -11.83 -15.90 -7.61
N SER A 79 -11.75 -14.80 -6.84
CA SER A 79 -12.89 -13.88 -6.72
C SER A 79 -13.31 -13.27 -8.07
N ARG A 80 -12.43 -13.30 -9.08
CA ARG A 80 -12.73 -12.80 -10.42
C ARG A 80 -13.73 -13.68 -11.19
N SER A 81 -13.98 -14.92 -10.74
CA SER A 81 -14.94 -15.80 -11.40
C SER A 81 -16.40 -15.56 -10.98
N TYR A 82 -16.64 -14.76 -9.95
CA TYR A 82 -18.01 -14.35 -9.58
C TYR A 82 -18.57 -13.39 -10.62
N MET A 83 -19.79 -13.65 -11.07
CA MET A 83 -20.49 -12.83 -12.06
C MET A 83 -21.12 -11.59 -11.40
N GLU A 84 -21.64 -11.75 -10.19
CA GLU A 84 -22.30 -10.69 -9.44
C GLU A 84 -21.27 -9.88 -8.60
N PRO A 85 -21.22 -8.54 -8.74
CA PRO A 85 -20.29 -7.69 -7.99
C PRO A 85 -20.47 -7.77 -6.47
N ASP A 86 -21.70 -7.97 -6.01
CA ASP A 86 -22.03 -8.07 -4.58
C ASP A 86 -21.49 -9.37 -3.99
N GLU A 87 -21.66 -10.50 -4.69
CA GLU A 87 -21.09 -11.80 -4.30
C GLU A 87 -19.55 -11.77 -4.29
N GLN A 88 -18.95 -11.14 -5.31
CA GLN A 88 -17.51 -10.93 -5.37
C GLN A 88 -17.02 -10.12 -4.15
N SER A 89 -17.74 -9.06 -3.81
CA SER A 89 -17.39 -8.19 -2.69
C SER A 89 -17.52 -8.91 -1.35
N GLU A 90 -18.61 -9.67 -1.15
CA GLU A 90 -18.81 -10.45 0.06
C GLU A 90 -17.71 -11.51 0.25
N HIS A 91 -17.34 -12.22 -0.82
CA HIS A 91 -16.24 -13.18 -0.80
C HIS A 91 -14.91 -12.52 -0.43
N LEU A 92 -14.59 -11.38 -1.03
CA LEU A 92 -13.36 -10.64 -0.73
C LEU A 92 -13.33 -10.16 0.72
N ILE A 93 -14.44 -9.61 1.24
CA ILE A 93 -14.55 -9.18 2.64
C ILE A 93 -14.32 -10.36 3.59
N ARG A 94 -14.91 -11.51 3.28
CA ARG A 94 -14.74 -12.75 4.05
C ARG A 94 -13.29 -13.22 4.07
N GLU A 95 -12.61 -13.21 2.94
CA GLU A 95 -11.20 -13.63 2.86
C GLU A 95 -10.25 -12.64 3.53
N VAL A 96 -10.50 -11.34 3.43
CA VAL A 96 -9.79 -10.32 4.21
C VAL A 96 -9.97 -10.57 5.70
N GLY A 97 -11.20 -10.87 6.16
CA GLY A 97 -11.49 -11.19 7.56
C GLY A 97 -10.80 -12.47 8.08
N ARG A 98 -10.32 -13.34 7.20
CA ARG A 98 -9.58 -14.57 7.54
C ARG A 98 -8.06 -14.38 7.57
N LEU A 99 -7.55 -13.19 7.21
CA LEU A 99 -6.12 -12.90 7.30
C LEU A 99 -5.63 -12.93 8.75
N PRO A 100 -4.36 -13.28 8.99
CA PRO A 100 -3.75 -13.12 10.31
C PRO A 100 -3.93 -11.68 10.81
N ILE A 101 -4.13 -11.50 12.11
CA ILE A 101 -4.52 -10.22 12.71
C ILE A 101 -3.56 -9.08 12.33
N CYS A 102 -2.25 -9.35 12.24
CA CYS A 102 -1.24 -8.37 11.85
C CYS A 102 -1.38 -7.94 10.38
N ASN A 103 -1.64 -8.89 9.48
CA ASN A 103 -1.86 -8.65 8.06
C ASN A 103 -3.16 -7.88 7.84
N LEU A 104 -4.25 -8.31 8.48
CA LEU A 104 -5.55 -7.63 8.43
C LEU A 104 -5.42 -6.17 8.86
N LYS A 105 -4.88 -5.90 10.06
CA LYS A 105 -4.72 -4.53 10.57
C LYS A 105 -3.88 -3.66 9.63
N THR A 106 -2.78 -4.21 9.13
CA THR A 106 -1.87 -3.47 8.22
C THR A 106 -2.54 -3.21 6.86
N LEU A 107 -3.25 -4.19 6.32
CA LEU A 107 -3.99 -4.05 5.06
C LEU A 107 -5.12 -3.03 5.21
N THR A 108 -5.95 -3.11 6.25
CA THR A 108 -7.02 -2.14 6.51
C THR A 108 -6.47 -0.73 6.64
N PHE A 109 -5.35 -0.55 7.37
CA PHE A 109 -4.70 0.76 7.49
C PHE A 109 -4.25 1.30 6.13
N LEU A 110 -3.61 0.46 5.31
CA LEU A 110 -3.19 0.83 3.96
C LEU A 110 -4.38 1.15 3.06
N LEU A 111 -5.41 0.31 3.02
CA LEU A 111 -6.59 0.51 2.17
C LEU A 111 -7.34 1.80 2.53
N ASN A 112 -7.45 2.12 3.82
CA ASN A 112 -8.02 3.39 4.26
C ASN A 112 -7.23 4.61 3.75
N HIS A 113 -5.90 4.53 3.79
CA HIS A 113 -5.04 5.56 3.22
C HIS A 113 -5.23 5.68 1.69
N LEU A 114 -5.21 4.56 0.96
CA LEU A 114 -5.41 4.57 -0.49
C LEU A 114 -6.78 5.11 -0.90
N ASN A 115 -7.82 4.84 -0.11
CA ASN A 115 -9.14 5.43 -0.31
C ASN A 115 -9.11 6.96 -0.14
N ARG A 116 -8.41 7.48 0.89
CA ARG A 116 -8.22 8.93 1.07
C ARG A 116 -7.47 9.57 -0.09
N VAL A 117 -6.41 8.91 -0.60
CA VAL A 117 -5.68 9.38 -1.79
C VAL A 117 -6.59 9.41 -3.02
N ALA A 118 -7.38 8.37 -3.25
CA ALA A 118 -8.30 8.30 -4.37
C ALA A 118 -9.43 9.35 -4.31
N ASN A 119 -9.86 9.73 -3.10
CA ASN A 119 -10.81 10.82 -2.91
C ASN A 119 -10.24 12.20 -3.30
N GLN A 120 -8.92 12.32 -3.41
CA GLN A 120 -8.21 13.53 -3.87
C GLN A 120 -7.79 13.42 -5.35
N LYS A 121 -8.43 12.54 -6.14
CA LYS A 121 -8.10 12.31 -7.56
C LYS A 121 -8.11 13.57 -8.43
N GLU A 122 -8.88 14.60 -8.06
CA GLU A 122 -8.94 15.87 -8.80
C GLU A 122 -7.62 16.63 -8.78
N CYS A 123 -6.85 16.57 -7.68
CA CYS A 123 -5.57 17.23 -7.56
C CYS A 123 -4.38 16.30 -7.83
N ASN A 124 -4.46 15.02 -7.42
CA ASN A 124 -3.35 14.08 -7.55
C ASN A 124 -3.44 13.16 -8.78
N SER A 125 -4.57 13.13 -9.51
CA SER A 125 -4.81 12.26 -10.68
C SER A 125 -4.71 10.75 -10.41
N MET A 126 -4.88 10.31 -9.16
CA MET A 126 -4.80 8.91 -8.76
C MET A 126 -6.19 8.34 -8.46
N THR A 127 -6.69 7.47 -9.33
CA THR A 127 -7.92 6.68 -9.08
C THR A 127 -7.62 5.40 -8.30
N LEU A 128 -8.65 4.73 -7.77
CA LEU A 128 -8.50 3.39 -7.17
C LEU A 128 -7.87 2.40 -8.15
N GLY A 129 -8.21 2.46 -9.44
CA GLY A 129 -7.59 1.63 -10.48
C GLY A 129 -6.09 1.91 -10.65
N ASN A 130 -5.70 3.20 -10.67
CA ASN A 130 -4.28 3.57 -10.75
C ASN A 130 -3.50 3.10 -9.51
N LEU A 131 -4.09 3.21 -8.32
CA LEU A 131 -3.44 2.74 -7.09
C LEU A 131 -3.37 1.21 -7.03
N ALA A 132 -4.40 0.50 -7.48
CA ALA A 132 -4.43 -0.96 -7.52
C ALA A 132 -3.33 -1.55 -8.42
N THR A 133 -3.05 -0.93 -9.58
CA THR A 133 -1.95 -1.38 -10.46
C THR A 133 -0.57 -1.18 -9.84
N ILE A 134 -0.39 -0.14 -9.02
CA ILE A 134 0.87 0.13 -8.32
C ILE A 134 1.04 -0.80 -7.12
N PHE A 135 0.00 -0.97 -6.29
CA PHE A 135 0.10 -1.74 -5.05
C PHE A 135 -0.09 -3.24 -5.24
N GLY A 136 -0.83 -3.70 -6.25
CA GLY A 136 -1.07 -5.12 -6.51
C GLY A 136 0.21 -5.97 -6.47
N PRO A 137 1.26 -5.64 -7.26
CA PRO A 137 2.54 -6.38 -7.25
C PRO A 137 3.32 -6.30 -5.94
N ASN A 138 3.03 -5.34 -5.07
CA ASN A 138 3.69 -5.18 -3.78
C ASN A 138 2.94 -5.89 -2.65
N LEU A 139 1.64 -6.16 -2.81
CA LEU A 139 0.79 -6.80 -1.79
C LEU A 139 0.57 -8.29 -2.03
N PHE A 140 0.68 -8.73 -3.29
CA PHE A 140 0.58 -10.12 -3.70
C PHE A 140 1.93 -10.61 -4.23
N ARG A 141 2.34 -11.81 -3.81
CA ARG A 141 3.40 -12.56 -4.47
C ARG A 141 2.77 -13.76 -5.17
N GLN A 142 3.03 -13.90 -6.46
CA GLN A 142 2.60 -15.08 -7.21
C GLN A 142 3.38 -16.29 -6.66
N PRO A 143 2.70 -17.41 -6.34
CA PRO A 143 3.36 -18.65 -5.93
C PRO A 143 4.28 -19.21 -7.03
#